data_AF-A0A6L9SU11-F1
#
_entry.id   AF-A0A6L9SU11-F1
#
_cell.length_a   1.000
_cell.length_b   1.000
_cell.length_c   1.000
_cell.angle_alpha   90.00
_cell.angle_beta   90.00
_cell.angle_gamma   90.00
#
_symmetry.space_group_name_H-M   'P 1'
#
loop_
_entity.id
_entity.type
_entity.pdbx_description
1 polymer ?
#
loop_
_entity_poly.entity_id
_entity_poly.type
_entity_poly.pdbx_seq_one_letter_code
_entity_poly.pdbx_strand_id
1 'polypeptide(L)' 'MIVAGVAIAAFAFLALGFAVNWGLAAIFAIIMVPGAISTAIIARHPEKTGGRSMLGVSNPDTLLEPFTGKRK' A
#
# COMPACT_ATOMS: atom_id res chain seq x y z
N MET A 1 0.18 10.38 -5.90
CA MET A 1 -1.00 9.98 -6.72
C MET A 1 -1.81 8.86 -6.08
N ILE A 2 -1.17 7.81 -5.52
CA ILE A 2 -1.86 6.64 -4.96
C ILE A 2 -2.79 6.99 -3.79
N VAL A 3 -2.35 7.76 -2.79
CA VAL A 3 -3.19 8.14 -1.63
C VAL A 3 -4.46 8.88 -2.05
N ALA A 4 -4.34 9.82 -2.99
CA ALA A 4 -5.49 10.55 -3.53
C ALA A 4 -6.45 9.60 -4.25
N GLY A 5 -5.94 8.65 -5.04
CA GLY A 5 -6.75 7.62 -5.69
C GLY A 5 -7.49 6.73 -4.67
N VAL A 6 -6.81 6.30 -3.61
CA VAL A 6 -7.41 5.50 -2.53
C VAL A 6 -8.52 6.29 -1.81
N ALA A 7 -8.29 7.58 -1.53
CA ALA A 7 -9.30 8.42 -0.90
C ALA A 7 -10.55 8.61 -1.79
N ILE A 8 -10.36 8.85 -3.09
CA ILE A 8 -11.46 8.99 -4.06
C ILE A 8 -12.24 7.69 -4.17
N ALA A 9 -11.55 6.55 -4.31
CA ALA A 9 -12.20 5.25 -4.34
C ALA A 9 -12.99 5.01 -3.06
N ALA A 10 -12.40 5.29 -1.89
CA ALA A 10 -13.07 5.07 -0.63
C ALA A 10 -14.35 5.89 -0.47
N PHE A 11 -14.30 7.17 -0.87
CA PHE A 11 -15.47 8.03 -0.89
C PHE A 11 -16.55 7.52 -1.83
N ALA A 12 -16.18 7.08 -3.04
CA ALA A 12 -17.13 6.55 -4.02
C ALA A 12 -17.84 5.28 -3.54
N PHE A 13 -17.10 4.34 -2.95
CA PHE A 13 -17.68 3.10 -2.41
C PHE A 13 -18.57 3.35 -1.19
N LEU A 14 -18.20 4.29 -0.31
CA LEU A 14 -19.07 4.71 0.80
C LEU A 14 -20.34 5.38 0.30
N ALA A 15 -20.25 6.32 -0.64
CA ALA A 15 -21.40 7.01 -1.21
C ALA A 15 -22.36 6.04 -1.90
N LEU A 16 -21.82 5.10 -2.69
CA LEU A 16 -22.61 4.04 -3.32
C LEU A 16 -23.25 3.11 -2.28
N GLY A 17 -22.49 2.73 -1.25
CA GLY A 17 -22.98 1.94 -0.13
C GLY A 17 -24.17 2.61 0.54
N PHE A 18 -24.06 3.90 0.88
CA PHE A 18 -25.17 4.65 1.49
C PHE A 18 -26.38 4.79 0.58
N ALA A 19 -26.18 4.99 -0.73
CA ALA A 19 -27.26 5.11 -1.70
C ALA A 19 -28.07 3.82 -1.87
N VAL A 20 -27.42 2.65 -1.71
CA VAL A 20 -28.06 1.34 -1.90
C VAL A 20 -28.56 0.75 -0.58
N ASN A 21 -27.72 0.69 0.45
CA ASN A 21 -28.05 0.10 1.74
C ASN A 21 -27.05 0.49 2.85
N TRP A 22 -27.58 0.95 3.99
CA TRP A 22 -26.76 1.34 5.15
C TRP A 22 -25.83 0.23 5.67
N GLY A 23 -26.27 -1.04 5.66
CA GLY A 23 -25.45 -2.18 6.05
C GLY A 23 -24.26 -2.42 5.13
N LEU A 24 -24.43 -2.17 3.82
CA LEU A 24 -23.34 -2.28 2.86
C LEU A 24 -22.30 -1.16 3.07
N ALA A 25 -22.75 0.06 3.35
CA ALA A 25 -21.87 1.17 3.72
C ALA A 25 -21.05 0.84 4.97
N ALA A 26 -21.67 0.24 5.99
CA ALA A 26 -20.99 -0.17 7.21
C ALA A 26 -19.91 -1.24 6.93
N ILE A 27 -20.21 -2.23 6.10
CA ILE A 27 -19.22 -3.25 5.68
C ILE A 27 -18.05 -2.59 4.96
N PHE A 28 -18.32 -1.69 4.01
CA PHE A 28 -17.27 -0.95 3.30
C PHE A 28 -16.40 -0.14 4.25
N ALA A 29 -16.99 0.57 5.22
CA ALA A 29 -16.23 1.32 6.21
C ALA A 29 -15.28 0.41 7.01
N ILE A 30 -15.78 -0.73 7.49
CA ILE A 30 -14.99 -1.67 8.32
C ILE A 30 -13.78 -2.20 7.56
N ILE A 31 -13.94 -2.61 6.30
CA ILE A 31 -12.82 -3.19 5.53
C ILE A 31 -11.84 -2.11 5.04
N MET A 32 -12.34 -0.91 4.73
CA MET A 32 -11.58 0.09 3.98
C MET A 32 -10.83 1.06 4.89
N VAL A 33 -11.37 1.38 6.07
CA VAL A 33 -10.73 2.30 7.02
C VAL A 33 -9.33 1.80 7.45
N PRO A 34 -9.12 0.52 7.84
CA PRO A 34 -7.79 0.03 8.19
C PRO A 34 -6.79 0.09 7.02
N GLY A 35 -7.26 -0.22 5.81
CA GLY A 35 -6.44 -0.17 4.59
C GLY A 35 -6.04 1.26 4.21
N ALA A 36 -6.98 2.20 4.29
CA ALA A 36 -6.74 3.61 4.02
C ALA A 36 -5.77 4.22 5.04
N ILE A 37 -5.92 3.90 6.33
CA ILE A 37 -5.00 4.34 7.40
C ILE A 37 -3.60 3.78 7.15
N SER A 38 -3.48 2.49 6.85
CA SER A 38 -2.18 1.87 6.55
C SER A 38 -1.49 2.56 5.37
N THR A 39 -2.24 2.83 4.30
CA THR A 39 -1.74 3.53 3.11
C THR A 39 -1.29 4.95 3.44
N ALA A 40 -2.05 5.68 4.26
CA ALA A 40 -1.69 7.03 4.68
C ALA A 40 -0.42 7.05 5.53
N ILE A 41 -0.25 6.08 6.44
CA ILE A 41 0.95 5.95 7.26
C ILE A 41 2.17 5.63 6.39
N ILE A 42 2.04 4.66 5.47
CA ILE A 42 3.10 4.30 4.51
C ILE A 42 3.49 5.50 3.66
N ALA A 43 2.51 6.25 3.15
CA ALA A 43 2.77 7.42 2.32
C ALA A 43 3.38 8.60 3.10
N ARG A 44 3.12 8.70 4.41
CA ARG A 44 3.69 9.73 5.28
C ARG A 44 5.11 9.38 5.74
N HIS A 45 5.42 8.10 5.85
CA HIS A 45 6.72 7.58 6.28
C HIS A 45 7.26 6.53 5.29
N PRO A 46 7.56 6.94 4.04
CA PRO A 46 8.11 6.03 3.02
C PRO A 46 9.44 5.40 3.45
N GLU A 47 10.22 6.11 4.28
CA GLU A 47 11.50 5.68 4.82
C GLU A 47 11.40 4.47 5.76
N LYS A 48 10.25 4.30 6.43
CA LYS A 48 10.01 3.18 7.35
C LYS A 48 9.41 1.95 6.66
N THR A 49 9.10 2.06 5.37
CA THR A 49 8.29 1.08 4.64
C THR A 49 8.94 0.58 3.36
N GLY A 50 10.07 1.16 2.92
CA GLY A 50 10.70 0.78 1.64
C GLY A 50 12.22 0.98 1.48
N GLY A 51 13.00 1.23 2.53
CA GLY A 51 14.46 1.46 2.40
C GLY A 51 15.35 0.22 2.56
N ARG A 52 14.84 -0.80 3.26
CA ARG A 52 15.46 -2.13 3.31
C ARG A 52 14.56 -3.03 2.49
N SER A 53 15.04 -3.46 1.32
CA SER A 53 14.46 -4.62 0.63
C SER A 53 14.23 -5.70 1.68
N MET A 54 13.11 -6.41 1.60
CA MET A 54 12.77 -7.49 2.55
C MET A 54 13.83 -8.62 2.56
N LEU A 55 14.76 -8.58 1.60
CA LEU A 55 15.94 -9.42 1.45
C LEU A 55 17.24 -8.80 2.01
N GLY A 56 17.18 -7.62 2.63
CA GLY A 56 18.35 -6.87 3.13
C GLY A 56 19.18 -6.17 2.04
N VAL A 57 18.73 -6.19 0.78
CA VAL A 57 19.48 -5.68 -0.36
C VAL A 57 19.08 -4.25 -0.72
N SER A 58 19.97 -3.29 -0.47
CA SER A 58 19.79 -1.87 -0.83
C SER A 58 20.17 -1.54 -2.27
N ASN A 59 20.92 -2.43 -2.94
CA ASN A 59 21.36 -2.25 -4.33
C ASN A 59 20.88 -3.45 -5.17
N PRO A 60 19.95 -3.28 -6.14
CA PRO A 60 19.45 -4.37 -6.96
C PRO A 60 20.54 -5.10 -7.75
N ASP A 61 21.70 -4.47 -7.99
CA ASP A 61 22.85 -5.11 -8.64
C ASP A 61 23.45 -6.26 -7.82
N THR A 62 23.34 -6.23 -6.47
CA THR A 62 23.87 -7.30 -5.61
C THR A 62 22.98 -8.54 -5.57
N LEU A 63 21.74 -8.47 -6.09
CA LEU A 63 20.90 -9.66 -6.30
C LEU A 63 21.38 -10.51 -7.50
N LEU A 64 22.14 -9.91 -8.41
CA LEU A 64 22.67 -10.58 -9.62
C LEU A 64 24.14 -11.00 -9.49
N GLU A 65 24.83 -10.54 -8.45
CA GLU A 65 26.19 -10.98 -8.11
C GLU A 65 26.35 -12.50 -7.89
N PRO A 66 25.42 -13.25 -7.25
CA PRO A 66 25.60 -14.69 -7.10
C PRO A 66 25.47 -15.48 -8.43
N PHE A 67 24.86 -14.89 -9.46
CA PHE A 67 24.77 -15.49 -10.81
C PHE A 67 25.85 -14.98 -11.76
N THR A 68 26.38 -13.78 -11.51
CA THR A 68 27.52 -13.21 -12.24
C THR A 68 28.80 -13.60 -11.52
N GLY A 69 29.21 -14.86 -11.69
CA GLY A 69 30.43 -15.41 -11.12
C GLY A 69 31.68 -14.58 -11.48
N LYS A 70 32.06 -13.66 -10.59
CA LYS A 70 33.44 -13.18 -10.47
C LYS A 70 33.96 -13.66 -9.13
N ARG A 71 34.50 -14.89 -9.14
CA ARG A 71 35.54 -15.27 -8.17
C ARG A 71 36.68 -14.26 -8.32
N LYS A 72 36.99 -13.54 -7.24
CA LYS A 72 38.33 -13.06 -6.99
C LYS A 72 38.86 -13.79 -5.77
#